data_AF-A0A2S7KBF0-F1
#
_entry.id   AF-A0A2S7KBF0-F1
#
_cell.length_a   1.000
_cell.length_b   1.000
_cell.length_c   1.000
_cell.angle_alpha   90.00
_cell.angle_beta   90.00
_cell.angle_gamma   90.00
#
_symmetry.space_group_name_H-M   'P 1'
#
loop_
_entity.id
_entity.type
_entity.pdbx_description
1 polymer ?
#
loop_
_entity_poly.entity_id
_entity_poly.type
_entity_poly.pdbx_seq_one_letter_code
_entity_poly.pdbx_strand_id
1 'polypeptide(L)'
;MDIITLDKSKVAVKLIDSIAKSQLLTQFSGRQDNNLSKKWTARTFLLSDGSIIVEFYDKNAVLIDNLEKYNKLEEIRFVKNTIWNLKKNISYKIELTFEKGNNIVQVENPKQLKNLKSEMPEHFDFEVYQLNTGQILFIDKSQNFKSAAIYPDLKTLSSENSTIAEQVYGSDDDEYLMKKLASGDPLLDYEPSDHLIYPKYEKDLIKTHKLTLIESKIFVASDFYGNLYKSENGYYILLDDFNQLNVAKSEKIGIGTLRVYSNIDEVRVAQKRYEEFKDKGVTSEHFYQKLSDTYGQNFPKMVNQLIDKLSELLNFDKEQLSLDSLGIDLIDEALKWNGTDDKHFDSWFPSILAYYGQAYIADKREGKWSMIYEKEDKVWIPELILNDGFSAWDWRNFYKDLYEGPIPLKWAGDWDGGMRKWRNKK
;
A
#
# COMPACT_ATOMS: atom_id res chain seq x y z
N MET A 1 18.45 -7.34 3.32
CA MET A 1 17.98 -7.29 1.93
C MET A 1 19.20 -7.14 1.04
N ASP A 2 19.34 -7.98 0.02
CA ASP A 2 20.45 -7.89 -0.92
C ASP A 2 19.99 -7.20 -2.20
N ILE A 3 20.64 -6.08 -2.53
CA ILE A 3 20.35 -5.30 -3.74
C ILE A 3 21.35 -5.70 -4.81
N ILE A 4 20.85 -6.12 -5.98
CA ILE A 4 21.66 -6.34 -7.18
C ILE A 4 21.55 -5.07 -8.03
N THR A 5 22.68 -4.36 -8.18
CA THR A 5 22.76 -3.11 -8.94
C THR A 5 22.89 -3.37 -10.44
N LEU A 6 22.79 -2.32 -11.26
CA LEU A 6 22.82 -2.42 -12.72
C LEU A 6 24.13 -3.03 -13.26
N ASP A 7 25.26 -2.73 -12.61
CA ASP A 7 26.58 -3.32 -12.88
C ASP A 7 26.74 -4.75 -12.31
N LYS A 8 25.65 -5.33 -11.79
CA LYS A 8 25.57 -6.68 -11.21
C LYS A 8 26.33 -6.84 -9.89
N SER A 9 26.76 -5.72 -9.27
CA SER A 9 27.30 -5.74 -7.91
C SER A 9 26.20 -6.07 -6.89
N LYS A 10 26.59 -6.64 -5.74
CA LYS A 10 25.68 -6.93 -4.63
C LYS A 10 25.95 -5.99 -3.47
N VAL A 11 24.92 -5.28 -3.04
CA VAL A 11 24.96 -4.41 -1.87
C VAL A 11 23.97 -4.93 -0.84
N ALA A 12 24.50 -5.49 0.25
CA ALA A 12 23.70 -5.88 1.40
C ALA A 12 23.29 -4.63 2.19
N VAL A 13 22.00 -4.53 2.48
CA VAL A 13 21.43 -3.47 3.32
C VAL A 13 20.53 -4.07 4.39
N LYS A 14 20.41 -3.39 5.54
CA LYS A 14 19.60 -3.86 6.66
C LYS A 14 18.34 -3.02 6.80
N LEU A 15 17.17 -3.65 6.70
CA LEU A 15 15.91 -3.02 7.09
C LEU A 15 15.85 -2.92 8.61
N ILE A 16 15.49 -1.75 9.11
CA ILE A 16 15.38 -1.45 10.53
C ILE A 16 14.06 -0.72 10.80
N ASP A 17 13.43 -1.05 11.92
CA ASP A 17 12.23 -0.34 12.36
C ASP A 17 12.57 1.04 12.94
N SER A 18 11.53 1.81 13.24
CA SER A 18 11.67 3.16 13.80
C SER A 18 12.40 3.18 15.15
N ILE A 19 12.27 2.14 15.98
CA ILE A 19 12.89 2.05 17.32
C ILE A 19 14.40 1.82 17.17
N ALA A 20 14.79 0.82 16.38
CA ALA A 20 16.18 0.50 16.09
C ALA A 20 16.88 1.69 15.41
N LYS A 21 16.20 2.38 14.49
CA LYS A 21 16.70 3.62 13.88
C LYS A 21 16.98 4.70 14.95
N SER A 22 16.04 4.99 15.83
CA SER A 22 16.23 6.00 16.89
C SER A 22 17.38 5.65 17.85
N GLN A 23 17.54 4.36 18.17
CA GLN A 23 18.67 3.88 18.96
C GLN A 23 20.01 4.13 18.26
N LEU A 24 20.11 3.80 16.97
CA LEU A 24 21.33 4.03 16.16
C LEU A 24 21.66 5.51 16.03
N LEU A 25 20.67 6.36 15.76
CA LEU A 25 20.87 7.82 15.68
C LEU A 25 21.42 8.39 16.99
N THR A 26 20.94 7.88 18.12
CA THR A 26 21.43 8.30 19.45
C THR A 26 22.85 7.78 19.71
N GLN A 27 23.08 6.49 19.46
CA GLN A 27 24.35 5.81 19.73
C GLN A 27 25.50 6.37 18.90
N PHE A 28 25.25 6.69 17.62
CA PHE A 28 26.27 7.13 16.67
C PHE A 28 26.13 8.61 16.27
N SER A 29 25.49 9.43 17.12
CA SER A 29 25.36 10.88 16.91
C SER A 29 24.92 11.23 15.48
N GLY A 30 23.88 10.54 14.99
CA GLY A 30 23.40 10.66 13.62
C GLY A 30 22.94 12.07 13.30
N ARG A 31 23.39 12.57 12.14
CA ARG A 31 23.04 13.91 11.64
C ARG A 31 22.33 13.80 10.30
N GLN A 32 21.24 14.53 10.13
CA GLN A 32 20.58 14.64 8.84
C GLN A 32 21.55 15.27 7.82
N ASP A 33 21.64 14.68 6.63
CA ASP A 33 22.47 15.18 5.53
C ASP A 33 21.63 15.29 4.26
N ASN A 34 21.25 16.53 3.93
CA ASN A 34 20.42 16.81 2.76
C ASN A 34 21.17 16.63 1.44
N ASN A 35 22.51 16.57 1.43
CA ASN A 35 23.26 16.26 0.21
C ASN A 35 23.20 14.76 -0.14
N LEU A 36 22.84 13.93 0.84
CA LEU A 36 22.61 12.50 0.68
C LEU A 36 21.11 12.19 0.56
N SER A 37 20.26 13.16 0.22
CA SER A 37 18.84 12.91 0.05
C SER A 37 18.59 11.87 -1.05
N LYS A 38 17.71 10.90 -0.77
CA LYS A 38 17.28 9.92 -1.77
C LYS A 38 15.84 10.20 -2.19
N LYS A 39 15.59 10.20 -3.50
CA LYS A 39 14.24 10.43 -4.04
C LYS A 39 13.26 9.42 -3.45
N TRP A 40 12.05 9.89 -3.11
CA TRP A 40 10.98 9.08 -2.53
C TRP A 40 11.33 8.46 -1.17
N THR A 41 12.10 9.19 -0.37
CA THR A 41 12.41 8.85 1.01
C THR A 41 12.28 10.11 1.87
N ALA A 42 12.07 9.95 3.17
CA ALA A 42 11.81 11.06 4.08
C ALA A 42 13.10 11.87 4.33
N ARG A 43 14.12 11.22 4.88
CA ARG A 43 15.38 11.85 5.32
C ARG A 43 16.53 10.88 5.17
N THR A 44 17.74 11.41 5.02
CA THR A 44 18.97 10.63 5.10
C THR A 44 19.83 11.12 6.25
N PHE A 45 20.37 10.21 7.04
CA PHE A 45 21.25 10.50 8.16
C PHE A 45 22.62 9.86 7.95
N LEU A 46 23.67 10.61 8.26
CA LEU A 46 25.05 10.11 8.34
C LEU A 46 25.41 9.89 9.81
N LEU A 47 25.85 8.68 10.13
CA LEU A 47 26.29 8.29 11.47
C LEU A 47 27.79 8.56 11.66
N SER A 48 28.25 8.71 12.90
CA SER A 48 29.65 9.00 13.23
C SER A 48 30.61 7.86 12.88
N ASP A 49 30.10 6.62 12.76
CA ASP A 49 30.86 5.45 12.32
C ASP A 49 30.97 5.35 10.78
N GLY A 50 30.37 6.30 10.04
CA GLY A 50 30.39 6.36 8.59
C GLY A 50 29.24 5.64 7.90
N SER A 51 28.38 4.95 8.65
CA SER A 51 27.18 4.32 8.11
C SER A 51 26.08 5.35 7.82
N ILE A 52 25.15 4.98 6.93
CA ILE A 52 24.08 5.86 6.45
C ILE A 52 22.73 5.21 6.70
N ILE A 53 21.79 5.99 7.23
CA ILE A 53 20.39 5.61 7.41
C ILE A 53 19.57 6.36 6.38
N VAL A 54 18.82 5.65 5.56
CA VAL A 54 17.79 6.22 4.67
C VAL A 54 16.42 5.94 5.29
N GLU A 55 15.76 6.98 5.78
CA GLU A 55 14.46 6.93 6.42
C GLU A 55 13.32 7.00 5.39
N PHE A 56 12.30 6.17 5.58
CA PHE A 56 11.07 6.17 4.80
C PHE A 56 9.97 7.01 5.47
N TYR A 57 8.91 7.33 4.73
CA TYR A 57 7.79 8.12 5.25
C TYR A 57 7.01 7.40 6.36
N ASP A 58 7.10 6.07 6.49
CA ASP A 58 6.52 5.32 7.62
C ASP A 58 7.48 5.22 8.84
N LYS A 59 8.57 5.99 8.83
CA LYS A 59 9.62 6.07 9.85
C LYS A 59 10.50 4.82 9.99
N ASN A 60 10.22 3.75 9.24
CA ASN A 60 11.19 2.66 9.06
C ASN A 60 12.37 3.16 8.22
N ALA A 61 13.45 2.38 8.18
CA ALA A 61 14.63 2.80 7.45
C ALA A 61 15.44 1.63 6.91
N VAL A 62 16.40 1.97 6.04
CA VAL A 62 17.47 1.08 5.62
C VAL A 62 18.80 1.62 6.14
N LEU A 63 19.56 0.75 6.81
CA LEU A 63 20.95 0.97 7.19
C LEU A 63 21.89 0.46 6.10
N ILE A 64 22.83 1.32 5.72
CA ILE A 64 23.84 1.09 4.67
C ILE A 64 25.21 1.33 5.31
N ASP A 65 26.12 0.37 5.19
CA ASP A 65 27.36 0.38 5.98
C ASP A 65 28.27 1.59 5.77
N ASN A 66 28.32 2.16 4.55
CA ASN A 66 29.19 3.29 4.24
C ASN A 66 28.76 4.04 2.97
N LEU A 67 29.42 5.19 2.75
CA LEU A 67 29.21 6.06 1.60
C LEU A 67 29.49 5.38 0.25
N GLU A 68 30.48 4.50 0.15
CA GLU A 68 30.79 3.79 -1.10
C GLU A 68 29.61 2.90 -1.53
N LYS A 69 29.06 2.13 -0.59
CA LYS A 69 27.86 1.32 -0.82
C LYS A 69 26.64 2.18 -1.11
N TYR A 70 26.47 3.30 -0.40
CA TYR A 70 25.38 4.25 -0.67
C TYR A 70 25.42 4.78 -2.10
N ASN A 71 26.59 5.18 -2.59
CA ASN A 71 26.77 5.73 -3.94
C ASN A 71 26.46 4.69 -5.03
N LYS A 72 26.71 3.40 -4.79
CA LYS A 72 26.31 2.31 -5.70
C LYS A 72 24.79 2.17 -5.84
N LEU A 73 24.01 2.75 -4.93
CA LEU A 73 22.56 2.68 -4.93
C LEU A 73 21.90 3.91 -5.55
N GLU A 74 22.61 4.78 -6.26
CA GLU A 74 22.06 6.04 -6.81
C GLU A 74 20.75 5.84 -7.62
N GLU A 75 20.74 4.89 -8.56
CA GLU A 75 19.58 4.56 -9.41
C GLU A 75 18.48 3.76 -8.68
N ILE A 76 18.72 3.33 -7.43
CA ILE A 76 17.78 2.54 -6.66
C ILE A 76 16.66 3.43 -6.10
N ARG A 77 15.43 2.93 -6.14
CA ARG A 77 14.31 3.42 -5.33
C ARG A 77 13.81 2.30 -4.44
N PHE A 78 13.38 2.66 -3.24
CA PHE A 78 12.71 1.72 -2.37
C PHE A 78 11.22 1.72 -2.68
N VAL A 79 10.61 0.55 -2.55
CA VAL A 79 9.21 0.32 -2.88
C VAL A 79 8.56 -0.39 -1.70
N LYS A 80 7.36 0.04 -1.32
CA LYS A 80 6.55 -0.63 -0.31
C LYS A 80 5.35 -1.28 -0.98
N ASN A 81 5.07 -2.53 -0.64
CA ASN A 81 3.86 -3.16 -1.12
C ASN A 81 2.62 -2.51 -0.52
N THR A 82 1.77 -1.93 -1.36
CA THR A 82 0.53 -1.26 -0.96
C THR A 82 -0.71 -2.11 -1.17
N ILE A 83 -0.64 -3.22 -1.92
CA ILE A 83 -1.79 -4.08 -2.24
C ILE A 83 -2.43 -4.59 -0.94
N TRP A 84 -3.72 -4.31 -0.75
CA TRP A 84 -4.42 -4.47 0.53
C TRP A 84 -4.43 -5.91 1.07
N ASN A 85 -4.60 -6.91 0.20
CA ASN A 85 -4.68 -8.34 0.57
C ASN A 85 -3.30 -9.03 0.65
N LEU A 86 -2.20 -8.32 0.36
CA LEU A 86 -0.84 -8.87 0.39
C LEU A 86 -0.02 -8.33 1.56
N LYS A 87 0.86 -9.18 2.10
CA LYS A 87 1.77 -8.80 3.19
C LYS A 87 2.60 -7.59 2.82
N LYS A 88 2.57 -6.58 3.69
CA LYS A 88 3.37 -5.36 3.50
C LYS A 88 4.85 -5.71 3.65
N ASN A 89 5.63 -5.38 2.63
CA ASN A 89 7.08 -5.54 2.64
C ASN A 89 7.74 -4.34 1.95
N ILE A 90 9.01 -4.11 2.29
CA ILE A 90 9.87 -3.11 1.64
C ILE A 90 10.85 -3.85 0.74
N SER A 91 10.94 -3.41 -0.50
CA SER A 91 11.80 -3.93 -1.54
C SER A 91 12.44 -2.77 -2.31
N TYR A 92 12.94 -3.01 -3.51
CA TYR A 92 13.58 -1.99 -4.34
C TYR A 92 13.25 -2.15 -5.82
N LYS A 93 13.52 -1.08 -6.59
CA LYS A 93 13.63 -1.11 -8.04
C LYS A 93 14.83 -0.31 -8.50
N ILE A 94 15.33 -0.63 -9.68
CA ILE A 94 16.27 0.22 -10.43
C ILE A 94 15.44 1.00 -11.45
N GLU A 95 15.36 2.32 -11.30
CA GLU A 95 14.70 3.17 -12.29
C GLU A 95 15.60 3.35 -13.51
N LEU A 96 15.07 3.08 -14.71
CA LEU A 96 15.79 3.21 -15.96
C LEU A 96 15.05 4.15 -16.92
N THR A 97 15.79 4.72 -17.87
CA THR A 97 15.14 5.29 -19.05
C THR A 97 14.64 4.17 -19.95
N PHE A 98 13.62 4.47 -20.76
CA PHE A 98 13.08 3.53 -21.74
C PHE A 98 14.17 2.97 -22.69
N GLU A 99 15.08 3.83 -23.14
CA GLU A 99 16.18 3.46 -24.03
C GLU A 99 17.16 2.51 -23.35
N LYS A 100 17.50 2.77 -22.07
CA LYS A 100 18.35 1.86 -21.28
C LYS A 100 17.70 0.48 -21.15
N GLY A 101 16.41 0.43 -20.84
CA GLY A 101 15.64 -0.82 -20.75
C GLY A 101 15.65 -1.62 -22.07
N ASN A 102 15.37 -0.96 -23.19
CA ASN A 102 15.42 -1.60 -24.51
C ASN A 102 16.82 -2.11 -24.88
N ASN A 103 17.86 -1.35 -24.55
CA ASN A 103 19.23 -1.78 -24.81
C ASN A 103 19.57 -3.06 -24.03
N ILE A 104 19.08 -3.21 -22.79
CA ILE A 104 19.25 -4.45 -22.02
C ILE A 104 18.58 -5.63 -22.73
N VAL A 105 17.37 -5.44 -23.28
CA VAL A 105 16.69 -6.49 -24.05
C VAL A 105 17.51 -6.91 -25.27
N GLN A 106 18.07 -5.96 -26.01
CA GLN A 106 18.85 -6.22 -27.22
C GLN A 106 20.20 -6.90 -26.92
N VAL A 107 20.89 -6.48 -25.87
CA VAL A 107 22.25 -6.93 -25.53
C VAL A 107 22.23 -8.23 -24.72
N GLU A 108 21.33 -8.35 -23.74
CA GLU A 108 21.29 -9.51 -22.83
C GLU A 108 20.34 -10.61 -23.31
N ASN A 109 19.45 -10.31 -24.27
CA ASN A 109 18.43 -11.22 -24.81
C ASN A 109 17.69 -12.01 -23.70
N PRO A 110 17.08 -11.34 -22.72
CA PRO A 110 16.46 -11.97 -21.57
C PRO A 110 15.19 -12.74 -21.95
N LYS A 111 14.77 -13.69 -21.10
CA LYS A 111 13.57 -14.50 -21.33
C LYS A 111 12.32 -13.66 -21.15
N GLN A 112 11.54 -13.45 -22.21
CA GLN A 112 10.24 -12.78 -22.11
C GLN A 112 9.20 -13.66 -21.40
N LEU A 113 8.49 -13.08 -20.44
CA LEU A 113 7.38 -13.71 -19.71
C LEU A 113 6.06 -13.46 -20.46
N LYS A 114 5.83 -14.21 -21.53
CA LYS A 114 4.69 -13.98 -22.46
C LYS A 114 3.30 -14.13 -21.85
N ASN A 115 3.19 -14.76 -20.69
CA ASN A 115 1.94 -14.86 -19.94
C ASN A 115 1.55 -13.54 -19.27
N LEU A 116 2.49 -12.60 -19.11
CA LEU A 116 2.25 -11.27 -18.56
C LEU A 116 2.09 -10.27 -19.70
N LYS A 117 0.85 -9.84 -19.97
CA LYS A 117 0.54 -8.93 -21.08
C LYS A 117 -0.64 -8.03 -20.75
N SER A 118 -0.72 -6.88 -21.41
CA SER A 118 -1.87 -6.01 -21.29
C SER A 118 -3.10 -6.58 -21.98
N GLU A 119 -4.27 -6.37 -21.37
CA GLU A 119 -5.57 -6.64 -22.00
C GLU A 119 -6.00 -5.50 -22.96
N MET A 120 -5.43 -4.30 -22.79
CA MET A 120 -5.73 -3.11 -23.58
C MET A 120 -4.44 -2.46 -24.12
N PRO A 121 -3.68 -3.13 -25.01
CA PRO A 121 -2.37 -2.68 -25.49
C PRO A 121 -2.41 -1.32 -26.21
N GLU A 122 -3.57 -0.87 -26.70
CA GLU A 122 -3.71 0.45 -27.31
C GLU A 122 -3.57 1.60 -26.30
N HIS A 123 -3.86 1.33 -25.02
CA HIS A 123 -3.84 2.31 -23.93
C HIS A 123 -2.71 2.05 -22.94
N PHE A 124 -2.43 0.78 -22.65
CA PHE A 124 -1.40 0.33 -21.72
C PHE A 124 -0.60 -0.76 -22.41
N ASP A 125 0.57 -0.45 -22.96
CA ASP A 125 1.41 -1.43 -23.64
C ASP A 125 2.66 -1.70 -22.81
N PHE A 126 2.92 -2.96 -22.46
CA PHE A 126 4.09 -3.31 -21.68
C PHE A 126 4.63 -4.70 -22.00
N GLU A 127 5.91 -4.89 -21.66
CA GLU A 127 6.59 -6.18 -21.72
C GLU A 127 7.35 -6.47 -20.44
N VAL A 128 7.41 -7.76 -20.10
CA VAL A 128 8.08 -8.25 -18.89
C VAL A 128 9.11 -9.33 -19.27
N TYR A 129 10.30 -9.20 -18.73
CA TYR A 129 11.44 -10.07 -19.00
C TYR A 129 12.09 -10.55 -17.70
N GLN A 130 12.54 -11.80 -17.67
CA GLN A 130 13.40 -12.33 -16.63
C GLN A 130 14.87 -12.25 -17.08
N LEU A 131 15.65 -11.47 -16.34
CA LEU A 131 17.09 -11.31 -16.54
C LEU A 131 17.85 -12.55 -16.04
N ASN A 132 19.10 -12.70 -16.48
CA ASN A 132 19.98 -13.80 -16.05
C ASN A 132 20.32 -13.75 -14.54
N THR A 133 20.17 -12.59 -13.92
CA THR A 133 20.30 -12.42 -12.46
C THR A 133 19.09 -12.94 -11.68
N GLY A 134 18.01 -13.32 -12.38
CA GLY A 134 16.71 -13.66 -11.80
C GLY A 134 15.78 -12.45 -11.61
N GLN A 135 16.32 -11.22 -11.71
CA GLN A 135 15.56 -9.98 -11.63
C GLN A 135 14.57 -9.83 -12.80
N ILE A 136 13.55 -9.00 -12.61
CA ILE A 136 12.49 -8.75 -13.58
C ILE A 136 12.67 -7.38 -14.20
N LEU A 137 12.87 -7.33 -15.52
CA LEU A 137 12.83 -6.09 -16.30
C LEU A 137 11.41 -5.85 -16.81
N PHE A 138 10.85 -4.71 -16.46
CA PHE A 138 9.57 -4.20 -16.96
C PHE A 138 9.81 -3.03 -17.91
N ILE A 139 9.16 -3.06 -19.07
CA ILE A 139 9.22 -2.00 -20.08
C ILE A 139 7.80 -1.56 -20.39
N ASP A 140 7.49 -0.29 -20.10
CA ASP A 140 6.26 0.37 -20.52
C ASP A 140 6.49 1.09 -21.85
N LYS A 141 5.69 0.73 -22.86
CA LYS A 141 5.74 1.22 -24.23
C LYS A 141 4.54 2.11 -24.56
N SER A 142 3.67 2.37 -23.59
CA SER A 142 2.47 3.19 -23.78
C SER A 142 2.83 4.54 -24.39
N GLN A 143 2.08 4.98 -25.40
CA GLN A 143 2.47 6.12 -26.24
C GLN A 143 2.78 7.40 -25.46
N ASN A 144 2.03 7.63 -24.36
CA ASN A 144 2.14 8.83 -23.53
C ASN A 144 3.04 8.64 -22.29
N PHE A 145 3.50 7.42 -22.02
CA PHE A 145 4.24 7.09 -20.80
C PHE A 145 5.23 5.95 -21.06
N LYS A 146 6.41 6.30 -21.58
CA LYS A 146 7.48 5.32 -21.81
C LYS A 146 8.39 5.27 -20.59
N SER A 147 8.56 4.08 -20.02
CA SER A 147 9.43 3.88 -18.85
C SER A 147 10.03 2.47 -18.83
N ALA A 148 11.08 2.29 -18.04
CA ALA A 148 11.63 0.97 -17.76
C ALA A 148 12.13 0.87 -16.32
N ALA A 149 12.03 -0.30 -15.73
CA ALA A 149 12.56 -0.55 -14.39
C ALA A 149 12.96 -2.02 -14.20
N ILE A 150 13.94 -2.27 -13.34
CA ILE A 150 14.31 -3.61 -12.90
C ILE A 150 13.87 -3.82 -11.46
N TYR A 151 13.13 -4.89 -11.22
CA TYR A 151 12.64 -5.33 -9.91
C TYR A 151 13.38 -6.59 -9.49
N PRO A 152 13.56 -6.86 -8.18
CA PRO A 152 14.18 -8.09 -7.71
C PRO A 152 13.38 -9.33 -8.08
N ASP A 153 12.06 -9.23 -8.13
CA ASP A 153 11.13 -10.32 -8.36
C ASP A 153 9.77 -9.82 -8.89
N LEU A 154 8.91 -10.76 -9.30
CA LEU A 154 7.55 -10.47 -9.78
C LEU A 154 6.68 -9.89 -8.67
N LYS A 155 6.88 -10.30 -7.41
CA LYS A 155 6.12 -9.80 -6.26
C LYS A 155 6.28 -8.29 -6.11
N THR A 156 7.52 -7.80 -6.23
CA THR A 156 7.81 -6.38 -6.16
C THR A 156 7.24 -5.62 -7.36
N LEU A 157 7.33 -6.18 -8.58
CA LEU A 157 6.68 -5.57 -9.75
C LEU A 157 5.16 -5.47 -9.58
N SER A 158 4.51 -6.54 -9.11
CA SER A 158 3.07 -6.57 -8.85
C SER A 158 2.65 -5.45 -7.90
N SER A 159 3.46 -5.13 -6.89
CA SER A 159 3.14 -4.07 -5.94
C SER A 159 3.03 -2.66 -6.52
N GLU A 160 3.57 -2.42 -7.72
CA GLU A 160 3.48 -1.14 -8.43
C GLU A 160 2.70 -1.23 -9.74
N ASN A 161 2.17 -2.40 -10.10
CA ASN A 161 1.43 -2.60 -11.33
C ASN A 161 0.24 -3.53 -11.10
N SER A 162 -0.97 -2.95 -11.04
CA SER A 162 -2.22 -3.68 -10.77
C SER A 162 -2.52 -4.75 -11.82
N THR A 163 -2.30 -4.47 -13.10
CA THR A 163 -2.49 -5.45 -14.18
C THR A 163 -1.57 -6.66 -14.03
N ILE A 164 -0.32 -6.46 -13.62
CA ILE A 164 0.60 -7.56 -13.29
C ILE A 164 0.18 -8.26 -12.00
N ALA A 165 -0.27 -7.52 -10.98
CA ALA A 165 -0.74 -8.09 -9.73
C ALA A 165 -1.91 -9.07 -9.96
N GLU A 166 -2.92 -8.67 -10.72
CA GLU A 166 -4.07 -9.52 -11.09
C GLU A 166 -3.63 -10.80 -11.82
N GLN A 167 -2.63 -10.72 -12.70
CA GLN A 167 -2.13 -11.89 -13.44
C GLN A 167 -1.26 -12.84 -12.60
N VAL A 168 -0.56 -12.32 -11.58
CA VAL A 168 0.33 -13.11 -10.70
C VAL A 168 -0.44 -13.72 -9.52
N TYR A 169 -1.26 -12.90 -8.87
CA TYR A 169 -1.99 -13.27 -7.66
C TYR A 169 -3.40 -13.81 -7.98
N GLY A 170 -3.94 -13.53 -9.17
CA GLY A 170 -5.33 -13.81 -9.51
C GLY A 170 -6.22 -12.62 -9.13
N SER A 171 -7.43 -12.56 -9.70
CA SER A 171 -8.52 -11.82 -9.05
C SER A 171 -8.79 -12.43 -7.67
N ASP A 172 -9.48 -11.73 -6.76
CA ASP A 172 -10.00 -12.28 -5.50
C ASP A 172 -11.11 -13.35 -5.74
N ASP A 173 -10.94 -14.19 -6.76
CA ASP A 173 -11.75 -15.35 -7.04
C ASP A 173 -11.32 -16.47 -6.08
N ASP A 174 -12.21 -16.73 -5.12
CA ASP A 174 -12.05 -17.78 -4.12
C ASP A 174 -11.70 -19.14 -4.75
N GLU A 175 -12.20 -19.48 -5.96
CA GLU A 175 -11.87 -20.76 -6.59
C GLU A 175 -10.40 -20.82 -7.04
N TYR A 176 -9.82 -19.70 -7.46
CA TYR A 176 -8.41 -19.62 -7.84
C TYR A 176 -7.50 -19.81 -6.63
N LEU A 177 -7.78 -19.10 -5.53
CA LEU A 177 -7.01 -19.23 -4.27
C LEU A 177 -7.13 -20.64 -3.68
N MET A 178 -8.32 -21.24 -3.72
CA MET A 178 -8.53 -22.63 -3.31
C MET A 178 -7.70 -23.64 -4.10
N LYS A 179 -7.57 -23.46 -5.43
CA LYS A 179 -6.75 -24.33 -6.27
C LYS A 179 -5.26 -24.21 -5.94
N LYS A 180 -4.78 -22.99 -5.65
CA LYS A 180 -3.41 -22.75 -5.18
C LYS A 180 -3.15 -23.50 -3.87
N LEU A 181 -4.03 -23.32 -2.88
CA LEU A 181 -3.95 -24.04 -1.60
C LEU A 181 -3.97 -25.56 -1.82
N ALA A 182 -4.96 -26.10 -2.54
CA ALA A 182 -5.02 -27.53 -2.78
C ALA A 182 -3.77 -28.09 -3.50
N SER A 183 -3.09 -27.28 -4.30
CA SER A 183 -1.84 -27.64 -4.99
C SER A 183 -0.58 -27.55 -4.12
N GLY A 184 -0.69 -27.03 -2.88
CA GLY A 184 0.39 -26.94 -1.91
C GLY A 184 1.01 -25.55 -1.75
N ASP A 185 0.48 -24.52 -2.41
CA ASP A 185 0.88 -23.13 -2.18
C ASP A 185 0.25 -22.64 -0.87
N PRO A 186 1.04 -22.29 0.16
CA PRO A 186 0.51 -21.86 1.44
C PRO A 186 -0.03 -20.42 1.45
N LEU A 187 0.02 -19.68 0.34
CA LEU A 187 -0.44 -18.29 0.27
C LEU A 187 0.25 -17.35 1.28
N LEU A 188 1.51 -17.61 1.64
CA LEU A 188 2.22 -16.81 2.66
C LEU A 188 2.52 -15.36 2.22
N ASP A 189 2.33 -15.05 0.94
CA ASP A 189 2.41 -13.69 0.42
C ASP A 189 1.18 -12.85 0.79
N TYR A 190 0.06 -13.47 1.14
CA TYR A 190 -1.19 -12.80 1.51
C TYR A 190 -1.19 -12.42 2.99
N GLU A 191 -1.84 -11.30 3.31
CA GLU A 191 -2.20 -11.00 4.71
C GLU A 191 -3.08 -12.13 5.26
N PRO A 192 -2.98 -12.49 6.55
CA PRO A 192 -3.86 -13.50 7.14
C PRO A 192 -5.33 -13.07 7.09
N SER A 193 -6.03 -13.47 6.03
CA SER A 193 -7.44 -13.19 5.77
C SER A 193 -8.26 -14.48 5.68
N ASP A 194 -9.57 -14.32 5.74
CA ASP A 194 -10.51 -15.41 5.50
C ASP A 194 -10.45 -15.85 4.03
N HIS A 195 -10.19 -17.12 3.81
CA HIS A 195 -10.27 -17.77 2.51
C HIS A 195 -11.32 -18.87 2.56
N LEU A 196 -12.22 -18.91 1.59
CA LEU A 196 -13.19 -19.99 1.48
C LEU A 196 -12.49 -21.30 1.08
N ILE A 197 -12.99 -22.42 1.59
CA ILE A 197 -12.57 -23.76 1.20
C ILE A 197 -13.78 -24.70 1.08
N TYR A 198 -13.86 -25.41 -0.04
CA TYR A 198 -14.87 -26.45 -0.20
C TYR A 198 -14.46 -27.76 0.50
N PRO A 199 -15.41 -28.52 1.07
CA PRO A 199 -15.15 -29.80 1.75
C PRO A 199 -14.35 -30.80 0.90
N LYS A 200 -14.54 -30.78 -0.43
CA LYS A 200 -13.80 -31.65 -1.36
C LYS A 200 -12.27 -31.44 -1.32
N TYR A 201 -11.80 -30.26 -0.89
CA TYR A 201 -10.39 -29.92 -0.83
C TYR A 201 -9.77 -30.13 0.56
N GLU A 202 -10.55 -30.37 1.61
CA GLU A 202 -10.06 -30.45 2.99
C GLU A 202 -9.00 -31.56 3.16
N LYS A 203 -9.30 -32.76 2.67
CA LYS A 203 -8.39 -33.91 2.79
C LYS A 203 -7.08 -33.68 2.03
N ASP A 204 -7.17 -33.09 0.84
CA ASP A 204 -6.01 -32.76 0.03
C ASP A 204 -5.19 -31.65 0.68
N LEU A 205 -5.84 -30.64 1.27
CA LEU A 205 -5.15 -29.60 2.03
C LEU A 205 -4.34 -30.19 3.20
N ILE A 206 -4.98 -31.00 4.05
CA ILE A 206 -4.31 -31.62 5.22
C ILE A 206 -3.13 -32.48 4.77
N LYS A 207 -3.31 -33.26 3.69
CA LYS A 207 -2.28 -34.14 3.16
C LYS A 207 -1.13 -33.37 2.51
N THR A 208 -1.43 -32.47 1.58
CA THR A 208 -0.44 -31.74 0.77
C THR A 208 0.40 -30.81 1.64
N HIS A 209 -0.23 -30.12 2.60
CA HIS A 209 0.47 -29.23 3.53
C HIS A 209 1.01 -29.95 4.77
N LYS A 210 0.79 -31.26 4.88
CA LYS A 210 1.24 -32.12 5.99
C LYS A 210 0.88 -31.53 7.36
N LEU A 211 -0.41 -31.27 7.52
CA LEU A 211 -0.95 -30.56 8.67
C LEU A 211 -1.09 -31.48 9.88
N THR A 212 -0.56 -31.04 11.02
CA THR A 212 -0.75 -31.68 12.33
C THR A 212 -1.58 -30.77 13.22
N LEU A 213 -2.68 -31.30 13.77
CA LEU A 213 -3.52 -30.55 14.70
C LEU A 213 -2.73 -30.19 15.97
N ILE A 214 -2.75 -28.92 16.36
CA ILE A 214 -2.05 -28.44 17.56
C ILE A 214 -3.00 -27.90 18.63
N GLU A 215 -4.10 -27.28 18.22
CA GLU A 215 -5.06 -26.67 19.14
C GLU A 215 -6.44 -26.68 18.49
N SER A 216 -7.47 -26.93 19.29
CA SER A 216 -8.87 -26.91 18.83
C SER A 216 -9.58 -25.72 19.42
N LYS A 217 -10.65 -25.27 18.74
CA LYS A 217 -11.60 -24.27 19.27
C LYS A 217 -11.00 -22.87 19.40
N ILE A 218 -10.24 -22.45 18.40
CA ILE A 218 -9.59 -21.14 18.37
C ILE A 218 -10.49 -20.10 17.72
N PHE A 219 -10.68 -18.97 18.40
CA PHE A 219 -11.40 -17.81 17.93
C PHE A 219 -10.45 -16.68 17.57
N VAL A 220 -10.56 -16.17 16.36
CA VAL A 220 -9.77 -15.02 15.84
C VAL A 220 -10.65 -13.95 15.20
N ALA A 221 -11.95 -14.19 15.10
CA ALA A 221 -12.98 -13.26 14.67
C ALA A 221 -14.35 -13.70 15.21
N SER A 222 -15.34 -12.80 15.19
CA SER A 222 -16.69 -13.04 15.72
C SER A 222 -17.44 -14.18 15.02
N ASP A 223 -17.09 -14.44 13.78
CA ASP A 223 -17.69 -15.39 12.85
C ASP A 223 -16.77 -16.58 12.54
N PHE A 224 -15.59 -16.65 13.18
CA PHE A 224 -14.59 -17.67 12.90
C PHE A 224 -14.29 -18.52 14.14
N TYR A 225 -14.47 -19.84 14.02
CA TYR A 225 -14.15 -20.83 15.05
C TYR A 225 -13.49 -22.06 14.41
N GLY A 226 -12.20 -22.29 14.68
CA GLY A 226 -11.47 -23.34 13.96
C GLY A 226 -10.52 -24.19 14.78
N ASN A 227 -10.06 -25.24 14.12
CA ASN A 227 -8.94 -26.07 14.54
C ASN A 227 -7.65 -25.50 13.94
N LEU A 228 -6.66 -25.29 14.79
CA LEU A 228 -5.34 -24.81 14.39
C LEU A 228 -4.42 -25.99 14.09
N TYR A 229 -3.87 -25.98 12.89
CA TYR A 229 -2.92 -26.96 12.41
C TYR A 229 -1.55 -26.32 12.17
N LYS A 230 -0.49 -27.09 12.39
CA LYS A 230 0.88 -26.73 12.03
C LYS A 230 1.32 -27.57 10.82
N SER A 231 1.86 -26.90 9.80
CA SER A 231 2.54 -27.58 8.70
C SER A 231 3.96 -27.98 9.09
N GLU A 232 4.46 -29.09 8.56
CA GLU A 232 5.89 -29.45 8.64
C GLU A 232 6.80 -28.34 8.07
N ASN A 233 6.29 -27.52 7.16
CA ASN A 233 7.02 -26.40 6.53
C ASN A 233 7.04 -25.12 7.41
N GLY A 234 6.51 -25.17 8.64
CA GLY A 234 6.72 -24.13 9.66
C GLY A 234 5.61 -23.07 9.80
N TYR A 235 4.63 -23.04 8.91
CA TYR A 235 3.45 -22.15 9.00
C TYR A 235 2.24 -22.85 9.64
N TYR A 236 1.19 -22.08 9.89
CA TYR A 236 -0.01 -22.53 10.59
C TYR A 236 -1.25 -22.26 9.75
N ILE A 237 -2.19 -23.20 9.76
CA ILE A 237 -3.50 -23.06 9.11
C ILE A 237 -4.56 -23.21 10.18
N LEU A 238 -5.37 -22.17 10.34
CA LEU A 238 -6.56 -22.22 11.15
C LEU A 238 -7.75 -22.54 10.24
N LEU A 239 -8.41 -23.67 10.47
CA LEU A 239 -9.46 -24.21 9.61
C LEU A 239 -10.77 -24.31 10.39
N ASP A 240 -11.81 -23.65 9.88
CA ASP A 240 -13.15 -23.63 10.47
C ASP A 240 -13.90 -24.96 10.30
N ASP A 241 -14.96 -25.15 11.08
CA ASP A 241 -15.88 -26.26 10.97
C ASP A 241 -16.78 -26.11 9.73
N PHE A 242 -16.68 -27.05 8.79
CA PHE A 242 -17.52 -27.13 7.58
C PHE A 242 -19.04 -27.30 7.88
N ASN A 243 -19.43 -27.44 9.14
CA ASN A 243 -20.82 -27.54 9.58
C ASN A 243 -21.48 -26.20 9.93
N GLN A 244 -20.84 -25.05 9.63
CA GLN A 244 -21.43 -23.74 9.84
C GLN A 244 -22.83 -23.60 9.20
N LEU A 245 -23.73 -22.93 9.91
CA LEU A 245 -25.07 -22.58 9.44
C LEU A 245 -25.06 -21.22 8.73
N ASN A 246 -25.97 -21.01 7.78
CA ASN A 246 -26.20 -19.72 7.13
C ASN A 246 -26.61 -18.62 8.14
N VAL A 247 -26.66 -17.36 7.70
CA VAL A 247 -27.01 -16.20 8.56
C VAL A 247 -28.35 -16.39 9.28
N ALA A 248 -29.32 -17.02 8.62
CA ALA A 248 -30.64 -17.34 9.19
C ALA A 248 -30.63 -18.54 10.16
N LYS A 249 -29.49 -19.21 10.32
CA LYS A 249 -29.29 -20.43 11.13
C LYS A 249 -30.21 -21.60 10.74
N SER A 250 -30.63 -21.66 9.47
CA SER A 250 -31.60 -22.64 8.99
C SER A 250 -30.97 -23.84 8.28
N GLU A 251 -29.82 -23.65 7.64
CA GLU A 251 -29.17 -24.66 6.79
C GLU A 251 -27.65 -24.58 6.89
N LYS A 252 -26.97 -25.70 6.67
CA LYS A 252 -25.49 -25.74 6.60
C LYS A 252 -25.02 -25.15 5.28
N ILE A 253 -24.04 -24.24 5.33
CA ILE A 253 -23.48 -23.60 4.13
C ILE A 253 -22.65 -24.59 3.32
N GLY A 254 -21.99 -25.56 3.99
CA GLY A 254 -21.17 -26.56 3.32
C GLY A 254 -19.90 -25.99 2.67
N ILE A 255 -19.47 -24.80 3.11
CA ILE A 255 -18.22 -24.14 2.75
C ILE A 255 -17.53 -23.83 4.09
N GLY A 256 -16.26 -24.20 4.21
CA GLY A 256 -15.44 -23.85 5.36
C GLY A 256 -14.65 -22.58 5.08
N THR A 257 -14.07 -22.01 6.14
CA THR A 257 -13.14 -20.88 6.04
C THR A 257 -11.80 -21.31 6.59
N LEU A 258 -10.72 -20.78 6.02
CA LEU A 258 -9.39 -20.93 6.59
C LEU A 258 -8.66 -19.61 6.65
N ARG A 259 -7.70 -19.52 7.57
CA ARG A 259 -6.69 -18.46 7.62
C ARG A 259 -5.31 -19.10 7.67
N VAL A 260 -4.37 -18.55 6.90
CA VAL A 260 -2.97 -18.99 6.94
C VAL A 260 -2.13 -17.96 7.68
N TYR A 261 -1.28 -18.44 8.59
CA TYR A 261 -0.38 -17.63 9.39
C TYR A 261 1.05 -18.12 9.21
N SER A 262 2.01 -17.19 9.06
CA SER A 262 3.41 -17.55 8.89
C SER A 262 4.03 -18.12 10.16
N ASN A 263 3.52 -17.75 11.34
CA ASN A 263 4.02 -18.22 12.62
C ASN A 263 2.91 -18.20 13.70
N ILE A 264 3.22 -18.74 14.87
CA ILE A 264 2.25 -18.84 15.97
C ILE A 264 1.93 -17.48 16.61
N ASP A 265 2.86 -16.53 16.58
CA ASP A 265 2.66 -15.21 17.17
C ASP A 265 1.58 -14.42 16.42
N GLU A 266 1.52 -14.54 15.08
CA GLU A 266 0.43 -13.96 14.29
C GLU A 266 -0.95 -14.51 14.74
N VAL A 267 -1.04 -15.80 15.06
CA VAL A 267 -2.27 -16.41 15.61
C VAL A 267 -2.62 -15.79 16.96
N ARG A 268 -1.64 -15.66 17.87
CA ARG A 268 -1.88 -15.11 19.22
C ARG A 268 -2.28 -13.63 19.18
N VAL A 269 -1.70 -12.86 18.28
CA VAL A 269 -2.10 -11.47 18.03
C VAL A 269 -3.55 -11.40 17.54
N ALA A 270 -3.94 -12.27 16.59
CA ALA A 270 -5.32 -12.33 16.10
C ALA A 270 -6.33 -12.70 17.20
N GLN A 271 -6.01 -13.68 18.06
CA GLN A 271 -6.85 -14.04 19.21
C GLN A 271 -6.99 -12.88 20.20
N LYS A 272 -5.88 -12.23 20.54
CA LYS A 272 -5.90 -11.07 21.45
C LYS A 272 -6.76 -9.95 20.89
N ARG A 273 -6.64 -9.65 19.59
CA ARG A 273 -7.46 -8.64 18.91
C ARG A 273 -8.94 -9.03 18.92
N TYR A 274 -9.28 -10.29 18.68
CA TYR A 274 -10.67 -10.73 18.80
C TYR A 274 -11.22 -10.48 20.22
N GLU A 275 -10.50 -10.91 21.25
CA GLU A 275 -10.91 -10.75 22.66
C GLU A 275 -11.10 -9.27 23.05
N GLU A 276 -10.26 -8.37 22.55
CA GLU A 276 -10.36 -6.93 22.81
C GLU A 276 -11.58 -6.26 22.17
N PHE A 277 -12.15 -6.84 21.11
CA PHE A 277 -13.18 -6.20 20.28
C PHE A 277 -14.51 -6.97 20.22
N LYS A 278 -14.57 -8.23 20.67
CA LYS A 278 -15.77 -9.09 20.55
C LYS A 278 -17.04 -8.51 21.16
N ASP A 279 -16.92 -7.69 22.20
CA ASP A 279 -18.04 -7.08 22.92
C ASP A 279 -18.27 -5.61 22.54
N LYS A 280 -17.49 -5.06 21.59
CA LYS A 280 -17.67 -3.68 21.12
C LYS A 280 -18.76 -3.64 20.06
N GLY A 281 -19.79 -2.83 20.30
CA GLY A 281 -20.82 -2.56 19.29
C GLY A 281 -20.26 -1.82 18.08
N VAL A 282 -20.80 -2.10 16.89
CA VAL A 282 -20.49 -1.36 15.67
C VAL A 282 -21.37 -0.10 15.64
N THR A 283 -20.75 1.08 15.62
CA THR A 283 -21.44 2.35 15.41
C THR A 283 -21.25 2.80 13.97
N SER A 284 -22.35 2.99 13.22
CA SER A 284 -22.30 3.61 11.91
C SER A 284 -22.28 5.13 12.09
N GLU A 285 -21.16 5.76 11.76
CA GLU A 285 -21.01 7.23 11.75
C GLU A 285 -20.85 7.71 10.29
N HIS A 286 -21.37 8.90 9.98
CA HIS A 286 -21.08 9.53 8.69
C HIS A 286 -19.57 9.81 8.57
N PHE A 287 -18.97 9.56 7.41
CA PHE A 287 -17.52 9.59 7.25
C PHE A 287 -16.87 10.97 7.45
N TYR A 288 -17.62 12.07 7.30
CA TYR A 288 -17.19 13.42 7.70
C TYR A 288 -17.51 13.80 9.14
N GLN A 289 -18.13 12.94 9.95
CA GLN A 289 -18.59 13.26 11.31
C GLN A 289 -17.43 13.80 12.17
N LYS A 290 -16.29 13.10 12.21
CA LYS A 290 -15.13 13.50 13.01
C LYS A 290 -14.56 14.86 12.58
N LEU A 291 -14.49 15.12 11.27
CA LEU A 291 -14.05 16.41 10.73
C LEU A 291 -15.04 17.51 11.11
N SER A 292 -16.34 17.25 10.96
CA SER A 292 -17.42 18.16 11.32
C SER A 292 -17.41 18.50 12.81
N ASP A 293 -17.25 17.51 13.68
CA ASP A 293 -17.22 17.71 15.14
C ASP A 293 -15.99 18.51 15.58
N THR A 294 -14.85 18.28 14.92
CA THR A 294 -13.58 18.94 15.28
C THR A 294 -13.52 20.38 14.77
N TYR A 295 -13.94 20.64 13.53
CA TYR A 295 -13.74 21.93 12.86
C TYR A 295 -15.04 22.65 12.53
N GLY A 296 -16.11 21.91 12.20
CA GLY A 296 -17.40 22.45 11.79
C GLY A 296 -17.26 23.57 10.75
N GLN A 297 -18.03 24.64 10.92
CA GLN A 297 -17.95 25.85 10.08
C GLN A 297 -16.57 26.53 10.06
N ASN A 298 -15.69 26.23 11.02
CA ASN A 298 -14.39 26.88 11.14
C ASN A 298 -13.29 26.21 10.31
N PHE A 299 -13.54 25.07 9.64
CA PHE A 299 -12.53 24.41 8.81
C PHE A 299 -11.76 25.36 7.86
N PRO A 300 -12.40 26.31 7.13
CA PRO A 300 -11.69 27.24 6.24
C PRO A 300 -10.64 28.10 6.97
N LYS A 301 -10.87 28.42 8.25
CA LYS A 301 -9.93 29.19 9.09
C LYS A 301 -8.75 28.36 9.55
N MET A 302 -8.89 27.03 9.53
CA MET A 302 -7.90 26.07 10.01
C MET A 302 -7.00 25.54 8.89
N VAL A 303 -7.31 25.81 7.62
CA VAL A 303 -6.63 25.24 6.45
C VAL A 303 -5.10 25.37 6.53
N ASN A 304 -4.56 26.55 6.80
CA ASN A 304 -3.10 26.72 6.89
C ASN A 304 -2.49 25.91 8.03
N GLN A 305 -3.15 25.87 9.19
CA GLN A 305 -2.70 25.07 10.34
C GLN A 305 -2.78 23.57 10.07
N LEU A 306 -3.77 23.13 9.29
CA LEU A 306 -3.91 21.74 8.87
C LEU A 306 -2.79 21.33 7.92
N ILE A 307 -2.45 22.19 6.95
CA ILE A 307 -1.34 21.96 6.03
C ILE A 307 0.00 21.91 6.78
N ASP A 308 0.21 22.81 7.75
CA ASP A 308 1.43 22.85 8.55
C ASP A 308 1.72 21.53 9.29
N LYS A 309 0.68 20.75 9.63
CA LYS A 309 0.79 19.45 10.31
C LYS A 309 1.23 18.31 9.39
N LEU A 310 1.14 18.46 8.06
CA LEU A 310 1.41 17.35 7.14
C LEU A 310 2.82 16.79 7.24
N SER A 311 3.81 17.68 7.40
CA SER A 311 5.22 17.29 7.54
C SER A 311 5.46 16.31 8.71
N GLU A 312 4.76 16.52 9.82
CA GLU A 312 4.81 15.64 10.98
C GLU A 312 4.00 14.35 10.77
N LEU A 313 2.78 14.48 10.25
CA LEU A 313 1.85 13.36 10.04
C LEU A 313 2.37 12.34 9.02
N LEU A 314 2.99 12.81 7.94
CA LEU A 314 3.47 12.00 6.82
C LEU A 314 5.00 11.87 6.78
N ASN A 315 5.68 12.38 7.81
CA ASN A 315 7.12 12.24 8.03
C ASN A 315 8.00 12.76 6.87
N PHE A 316 7.92 14.04 6.55
CA PHE A 316 8.81 14.70 5.60
C PHE A 316 9.22 16.09 6.12
N ASP A 317 10.22 16.71 5.50
CA ASP A 317 10.63 18.07 5.90
C ASP A 317 9.72 19.12 5.30
N LYS A 318 9.30 20.09 6.11
CA LYS A 318 8.30 21.11 5.71
C LYS A 318 8.71 21.88 4.45
N GLU A 319 10.01 22.10 4.28
CA GLU A 319 10.60 22.81 3.15
C GLU A 319 10.41 22.08 1.81
N GLN A 320 10.12 20.77 1.84
CA GLN A 320 9.86 19.96 0.65
C GLN A 320 8.43 20.15 0.11
N LEU A 321 7.50 20.68 0.92
CA LEU A 321 6.10 20.81 0.55
C LEU A 321 5.82 22.10 -0.23
N SER A 322 5.74 21.99 -1.55
CA SER A 322 5.26 23.03 -2.46
C SER A 322 3.74 22.94 -2.68
N LEU A 323 3.10 24.02 -3.13
CA LEU A 323 1.67 24.04 -3.52
C LEU A 323 1.52 23.88 -5.04
N ASP A 324 2.17 22.86 -5.60
CA ASP A 324 2.17 22.56 -7.03
C ASP A 324 2.13 21.04 -7.26
N SER A 325 2.34 20.62 -8.52
CA SER A 325 2.36 19.20 -8.88
C SER A 325 3.42 18.40 -8.13
N LEU A 326 4.58 18.99 -7.79
CA LEU A 326 5.66 18.28 -7.09
C LEU A 326 5.26 17.99 -5.65
N GLY A 327 4.59 18.93 -4.98
CA GLY A 327 4.07 18.71 -3.64
C GLY A 327 2.96 17.66 -3.63
N ILE A 328 2.12 17.60 -4.68
CA ILE A 328 1.15 16.50 -4.83
C ILE A 328 1.87 15.16 -4.95
N ASP A 329 2.88 15.06 -5.80
CA ASP A 329 3.61 13.81 -6.01
C ASP A 329 4.34 13.36 -4.72
N LEU A 330 4.86 14.31 -3.91
CA LEU A 330 5.41 14.05 -2.57
C LEU A 330 4.36 13.44 -1.64
N ILE A 331 3.17 14.01 -1.59
CA ILE A 331 2.09 13.51 -0.73
C ILE A 331 1.60 12.15 -1.20
N ASP A 332 1.38 11.96 -2.50
CA ASP A 332 0.97 10.68 -3.08
C ASP A 332 1.97 9.59 -2.67
N GLU A 333 3.27 9.88 -2.78
CA GLU A 333 4.29 8.96 -2.33
C GLU A 333 4.21 8.74 -0.81
N ALA A 334 4.19 9.78 0.02
CA ALA A 334 4.12 9.61 1.47
C ALA A 334 2.86 8.86 1.95
N LEU A 335 1.73 9.01 1.26
CA LEU A 335 0.51 8.26 1.49
C LEU A 335 0.63 6.79 1.07
N LYS A 336 1.39 6.41 0.03
CA LYS A 336 1.66 4.98 -0.23
C LYS A 336 2.36 4.31 0.96
N TRP A 337 3.23 5.04 1.64
CA TRP A 337 3.96 4.52 2.79
C TRP A 337 3.12 4.48 4.07
N ASN A 338 2.27 5.49 4.31
CA ASN A 338 1.51 5.67 5.55
C ASN A 338 0.02 5.25 5.46
N GLY A 339 -0.55 5.23 4.26
CA GLY A 339 -1.99 5.15 4.00
C GLY A 339 -2.59 3.75 3.98
N THR A 340 -1.80 2.71 4.28
CA THR A 340 -2.31 1.34 4.44
C THR A 340 -2.78 1.03 5.87
N ASP A 341 -2.72 2.01 6.78
CA ASP A 341 -3.25 1.88 8.13
C ASP A 341 -4.49 2.77 8.29
N ASP A 342 -5.68 2.16 8.14
CA ASP A 342 -6.98 2.81 8.29
C ASP A 342 -7.12 3.59 9.61
N LYS A 343 -6.40 3.16 10.67
CA LYS A 343 -6.42 3.85 11.96
C LYS A 343 -5.82 5.25 11.91
N HIS A 344 -4.94 5.51 10.95
CA HIS A 344 -4.30 6.79 10.76
C HIS A 344 -5.03 7.66 9.73
N PHE A 345 -5.97 7.10 8.95
CA PHE A 345 -6.73 7.85 7.94
C PHE A 345 -7.33 9.14 8.50
N ASP A 346 -8.08 9.04 9.59
CA ASP A 346 -8.73 10.19 10.24
C ASP A 346 -7.74 11.25 10.74
N SER A 347 -6.49 10.86 11.00
CA SER A 347 -5.47 11.78 11.49
C SER A 347 -4.90 12.68 10.39
N TRP A 348 -4.69 12.13 9.19
CA TRP A 348 -4.08 12.86 8.07
C TRP A 348 -5.11 13.40 7.06
N PHE A 349 -6.28 12.78 6.95
CA PHE A 349 -7.28 13.14 5.94
C PHE A 349 -7.67 14.63 5.95
N PRO A 350 -7.97 15.27 7.10
CA PRO A 350 -8.32 16.69 7.11
C PRO A 350 -7.20 17.59 6.57
N SER A 351 -5.94 17.21 6.84
CA SER A 351 -4.77 17.92 6.36
C SER A 351 -4.51 17.71 4.88
N ILE A 352 -4.75 16.50 4.36
CA ILE A 352 -4.69 16.20 2.93
C ILE A 352 -5.75 16.97 2.16
N LEU A 353 -6.99 17.00 2.65
CA LEU A 353 -8.08 17.74 2.04
C LEU A 353 -7.78 19.24 1.99
N ALA A 354 -7.30 19.80 3.10
CA ALA A 354 -6.90 21.20 3.19
C ALA A 354 -5.77 21.53 2.20
N TYR A 355 -4.74 20.69 2.12
CA TYR A 355 -3.65 20.84 1.17
C TYR A 355 -4.12 20.76 -0.27
N TYR A 356 -4.91 19.73 -0.62
CA TYR A 356 -5.41 19.51 -1.97
C TYR A 356 -6.15 20.75 -2.49
N GLY A 357 -7.07 21.29 -1.69
CA GLY A 357 -7.81 22.50 -2.08
C GLY A 357 -6.91 23.74 -2.21
N GLN A 358 -5.88 23.91 -1.37
CA GLN A 358 -4.94 25.03 -1.53
C GLN A 358 -4.01 24.89 -2.73
N ALA A 359 -3.52 23.68 -2.99
CA ALA A 359 -2.77 23.39 -4.21
C ALA A 359 -3.63 23.65 -5.45
N TYR A 360 -4.91 23.26 -5.42
CA TYR A 360 -5.86 23.53 -6.49
C TYR A 360 -6.03 25.04 -6.73
N ILE A 361 -6.26 25.82 -5.66
CA ILE A 361 -6.38 27.29 -5.76
C ILE A 361 -5.10 27.89 -6.34
N ALA A 362 -3.93 27.44 -5.90
CA ALA A 362 -2.64 27.95 -6.37
C ALA A 362 -2.41 27.67 -7.86
N ASP A 363 -2.69 26.44 -8.32
CA ASP A 363 -2.49 26.00 -9.71
C ASP A 363 -3.54 26.60 -10.65
N LYS A 364 -4.82 26.41 -10.34
CA LYS A 364 -5.94 26.84 -11.20
C LYS A 364 -6.26 28.32 -11.07
N ARG A 365 -5.75 28.99 -10.03
CA ARG A 365 -6.04 30.40 -9.70
C ARG A 365 -7.54 30.66 -9.52
N GLU A 366 -8.25 29.68 -9.00
CA GLU A 366 -9.69 29.67 -8.82
C GLU A 366 -10.08 28.85 -7.58
N GLY A 367 -11.20 29.24 -6.97
CA GLY A 367 -11.82 28.49 -5.89
C GLY A 367 -11.76 29.24 -4.56
N LYS A 368 -12.77 29.01 -3.72
CA LYS A 368 -12.80 29.48 -2.34
C LYS A 368 -13.34 28.39 -1.42
N TRP A 369 -12.74 28.27 -0.25
CA TRP A 369 -13.25 27.37 0.77
C TRP A 369 -14.64 27.80 1.25
N SER A 370 -15.53 26.84 1.38
CA SER A 370 -16.87 26.97 1.92
C SER A 370 -17.20 25.74 2.77
N MET A 371 -18.30 25.82 3.52
CA MET A 371 -18.82 24.73 4.32
C MET A 371 -20.29 24.49 3.94
N ILE A 372 -20.62 23.26 3.57
CA ILE A 372 -22.00 22.83 3.32
C ILE A 372 -22.48 22.02 4.51
N TYR A 373 -23.71 22.29 4.95
CA TYR A 373 -24.35 21.52 6.02
C TYR A 373 -25.27 20.46 5.39
N GLU A 374 -24.91 19.19 5.56
CA GLU A 374 -25.76 18.04 5.23
C GLU A 374 -26.74 17.84 6.40
N LYS A 375 -28.05 17.80 6.09
CA LYS A 375 -29.11 17.89 7.10
C LYS A 375 -29.52 16.53 7.66
N GLU A 376 -29.37 15.47 6.89
CA GLU A 376 -29.75 14.10 7.26
C GLU A 376 -28.86 13.61 8.42
N ASP A 377 -27.55 13.72 8.24
CA ASP A 377 -26.53 13.29 9.20
C ASP A 377 -26.05 14.43 10.11
N LYS A 378 -26.51 15.67 9.86
CA LYS A 378 -26.18 16.87 10.66
C LYS A 378 -24.68 17.17 10.70
N VAL A 379 -24.01 17.05 9.56
CA VAL A 379 -22.56 17.22 9.41
C VAL A 379 -22.20 18.42 8.54
N TRP A 380 -21.09 19.07 8.89
CA TRP A 380 -20.44 20.09 8.08
C TRP A 380 -19.40 19.46 7.16
N ILE A 381 -19.53 19.71 5.85
CA ILE A 381 -18.67 19.17 4.80
C ILE A 381 -17.90 20.34 4.17
N PRO A 382 -16.55 20.32 4.20
CA PRO A 382 -15.74 21.32 3.52
C PRO A 382 -15.78 21.12 2.02
N GLU A 383 -15.99 22.21 1.29
CA GLU A 383 -15.96 22.22 -0.18
C GLU A 383 -15.14 23.39 -0.71
N LEU A 384 -14.58 23.21 -1.91
CA LEU A 384 -13.96 24.29 -2.67
C LEU A 384 -14.91 24.72 -3.78
N ILE A 385 -15.55 25.88 -3.59
CA ILE A 385 -16.52 26.43 -4.53
C ILE A 385 -15.81 27.27 -5.58
N LEU A 386 -16.04 26.96 -6.85
CA LEU A 386 -15.49 27.64 -8.03
C LEU A 386 -16.32 28.88 -8.41
N ASN A 387 -15.86 29.66 -9.39
CA ASN A 387 -16.55 30.89 -9.80
C ASN A 387 -17.90 30.62 -10.46
N ASP A 388 -18.07 29.43 -11.04
CA ASP A 388 -19.34 28.96 -11.61
C ASP A 388 -20.34 28.47 -10.55
N GLY A 389 -19.97 28.50 -9.27
CA GLY A 389 -20.80 28.08 -8.13
C GLY A 389 -20.80 26.57 -7.87
N PHE A 390 -20.11 25.77 -8.69
CA PHE A 390 -19.96 24.34 -8.46
C PHE A 390 -18.77 24.04 -7.53
N SER A 391 -18.80 22.86 -6.90
CA SER A 391 -17.63 22.33 -6.19
C SER A 391 -16.55 21.89 -7.19
N ALA A 392 -15.29 22.07 -6.80
CA ALA A 392 -14.13 21.60 -7.56
C ALA A 392 -14.07 20.07 -7.64
N TRP A 393 -14.59 19.36 -6.64
CA TRP A 393 -14.60 17.89 -6.57
C TRP A 393 -15.89 17.36 -5.94
N ASP A 394 -16.04 16.04 -5.97
CA ASP A 394 -17.07 15.33 -5.21
C ASP A 394 -16.50 14.89 -3.86
N TRP A 395 -17.05 15.40 -2.76
CA TRP A 395 -16.54 15.10 -1.42
C TRP A 395 -16.69 13.63 -1.02
N ARG A 396 -17.68 12.91 -1.59
CA ARG A 396 -17.88 11.47 -1.34
C ARG A 396 -16.81 10.66 -2.05
N ASN A 397 -16.61 10.92 -3.34
CA ASN A 397 -15.57 10.23 -4.11
C ASN A 397 -14.19 10.56 -3.57
N PHE A 398 -13.89 11.82 -3.23
CA PHE A 398 -12.59 12.19 -2.68
C PHE A 398 -12.27 11.42 -1.39
N TYR A 399 -13.24 11.32 -0.47
CA TYR A 399 -13.07 10.53 0.75
C TYR A 399 -12.89 9.05 0.41
N LYS A 400 -13.82 8.49 -0.37
CA LYS A 400 -13.86 7.08 -0.72
C LYS A 400 -12.58 6.63 -1.41
N ASP A 401 -12.13 7.37 -2.42
CA ASP A 401 -10.97 7.06 -3.23
C ASP A 401 -9.68 7.03 -2.39
N LEU A 402 -9.56 7.90 -1.38
CA LEU A 402 -8.42 7.92 -0.47
C LEU A 402 -8.54 6.89 0.66
N TYR A 403 -9.76 6.55 1.08
CA TYR A 403 -10.01 5.58 2.15
C TYR A 403 -9.83 4.14 1.65
N GLU A 404 -10.28 3.85 0.44
CA GLU A 404 -10.26 2.49 -0.13
C GLU A 404 -8.90 2.13 -0.76
N GLY A 405 -8.03 3.11 -1.01
CA GLY A 405 -6.67 2.82 -1.45
C GLY A 405 -5.82 4.06 -1.73
N PRO A 406 -4.51 3.89 -1.99
CA PRO A 406 -3.61 4.99 -2.34
C PRO A 406 -3.83 5.42 -3.80
N ILE A 407 -5.01 5.97 -4.10
CA ILE A 407 -5.32 6.57 -5.40
C ILE A 407 -4.58 7.92 -5.49
N PRO A 408 -3.92 8.24 -6.63
CA PRO A 408 -3.29 9.54 -6.81
C PRO A 408 -4.26 10.69 -6.54
N LEU A 409 -3.84 11.69 -5.76
CA LEU A 409 -4.71 12.79 -5.34
C LEU A 409 -5.34 13.56 -6.52
N LYS A 410 -4.61 13.68 -7.63
CA LYS A 410 -5.14 14.32 -8.85
C LYS A 410 -6.37 13.59 -9.38
N TRP A 411 -6.43 12.27 -9.24
CA TRP A 411 -7.55 11.45 -9.67
C TRP A 411 -8.68 11.49 -8.66
N ALA A 412 -8.38 11.28 -7.37
CA ALA A 412 -9.38 11.30 -6.29
C ALA A 412 -10.16 12.62 -6.25
N GLY A 413 -9.49 13.75 -6.50
CA GLY A 413 -10.14 15.07 -6.48
C GLY A 413 -10.59 15.61 -7.82
N ASP A 414 -10.58 14.81 -8.90
CA ASP A 414 -10.96 15.28 -10.24
C ASP A 414 -10.21 16.58 -10.66
N TRP A 415 -8.88 16.59 -10.49
CA TRP A 415 -8.04 17.79 -10.65
C TRP A 415 -8.22 18.51 -12.00
N ASP A 416 -8.50 17.74 -13.05
CA ASP A 416 -8.71 18.25 -14.42
C ASP A 416 -10.20 18.52 -14.75
N GLY A 417 -11.09 18.27 -13.80
CA GLY A 417 -12.53 18.51 -13.87
C GLY A 417 -13.26 17.62 -14.89
N GLY A 418 -12.71 16.45 -15.22
CA GLY A 418 -13.26 15.53 -16.19
C GLY A 418 -14.59 14.92 -15.71
N MET A 419 -14.63 14.43 -14.47
CA MET A 419 -15.84 13.86 -13.89
C MET A 419 -16.92 14.94 -13.68
N ARG A 420 -16.54 16.14 -13.26
CA ARG A 420 -17.43 17.30 -13.12
C ARG A 420 -18.08 17.66 -14.45
N LYS A 421 -17.29 17.80 -15.52
CA LYS A 421 -17.81 18.09 -16.87
C LYS A 421 -18.77 17.01 -17.36
N TRP A 422 -18.50 15.75 -17.05
CA TRP A 422 -19.39 14.65 -17.43
C TRP A 422 -20.72 14.69 -16.67
N ARG A 423 -20.68 14.96 -15.36
CA ARG A 423 -21.89 15.08 -14.53
C ARG A 423 -22.79 16.25 -14.94
N ASN A 424 -22.19 17.37 -15.30
CA ASN A 424 -22.92 18.58 -15.70
C ASN A 424 -23.43 18.56 -17.16
N LYS A 425 -23.13 17.49 -17.92
CA LYS A 425 -23.71 17.26 -19.26
C LYS A 425 -25.04 16.50 -19.22
N LYS A 426 -25.42 15.97 -18.06
CA LYS A 426 -26.76 15.43 -17.80
C LYS A 426 -27.62 16.53 -17.20
#